data_AF-A0A0H2RXT6-F1
#
_entry.id   AF-A0A0H2RXT6-F1
#
_cell.length_a   1.000
_cell.length_b   1.000
_cell.length_c   1.000
_cell.angle_alpha   90.00
_cell.angle_beta   90.00
_cell.angle_gamma   90.00
#
_symmetry.space_group_name_H-M   'P 1'
#
loop_
_entity.id
_entity.type
_entity.pdbx_description
1 polymer ?
#
loop_
_entity_poly.entity_id
_entity_poly.type
_entity_poly.pdbx_seq_one_letter_code
_entity_poly.pdbx_strand_id
1 'polypeptide(L)'
;MSPVEYSPPKVPRAGGNCGGTSNHHSMSDDLPNDPPLLRLPLSLLHGLQQDDYDTASAVSYSYYSTWSSNYTMSNLPGPGRLLGIFYSRMGLALEQRMAKRANRMALKENAETRASLLGHRTIRDLIQSVHPELNDRACEFLLVGASSSNQKTQVQTFHSIVQYYVRYPSKFLSNFQNIFRRRNEISDAISFSWKQPGVEYSIGWLYWFKLASRCLSSDAGHDREVRWSRFDGVPFWSMDFSEFEEILLKYQDATESLLAIRFVYWYWNLRGIENYVRRRGMDDLVLLKFAIGLVAYCEVYFTHTKESTKHTFIKPPSADLPYFILGMLGSLRDLDRKDVDELLSKESHLMIWAEVFKLHQIYRSYALKNNSNYTYPVILKKRWKDLCESWLPNPEHARLRDTLAQLEDIYGRDNYEKFPPTEGSFADDGQEAQYVVNLSNSSTRKIESICRVVVKTSMSIGFGFFGARAKSA
;
A
#
# COMPACT_ATOMS: atom_id res chain seq x y z
N MET A 1 28.20 -23.30 47.72
CA MET A 1 29.27 -22.85 46.81
C MET A 1 28.65 -21.87 45.84
N SER A 2 28.78 -20.58 46.13
CA SER A 2 28.18 -19.49 45.35
C SER A 2 29.17 -19.02 44.27
N PRO A 3 28.71 -18.63 43.08
CA PRO A 3 29.61 -18.20 42.01
C PRO A 3 30.08 -16.77 42.24
N VAL A 4 31.36 -16.55 41.97
CA VAL A 4 32.08 -15.27 42.08
C VAL A 4 31.76 -14.41 40.85
N GLU A 5 31.25 -13.20 41.09
CA GLU A 5 31.11 -12.15 40.07
C GLU A 5 32.47 -11.58 39.68
N TYR A 6 32.76 -11.56 38.38
CA TYR A 6 33.93 -10.89 37.80
C TYR A 6 33.49 -9.54 37.22
N SER A 7 33.97 -8.45 37.82
CA SER A 7 33.89 -7.09 37.26
C SER A 7 35.15 -6.75 36.46
N PRO A 8 35.05 -6.17 35.25
CA PRO A 8 36.22 -5.71 34.49
C PRO A 8 36.68 -4.31 34.92
N PRO A 9 37.97 -3.97 34.69
CA PRO A 9 38.56 -2.73 35.20
C PRO A 9 38.23 -1.50 34.34
N LYS A 10 38.04 -0.36 35.03
CA LYS A 10 37.91 0.98 34.44
C LYS A 10 39.25 1.47 33.89
N VAL A 11 39.27 1.86 32.62
CA VAL A 11 40.40 2.56 31.98
C VAL A 11 40.21 4.08 32.12
N PRO A 12 41.25 4.87 32.45
CA PRO A 12 41.15 6.32 32.56
C PRO A 12 41.16 7.00 31.19
N ARG A 13 40.21 7.92 30.96
CA ARG A 13 40.20 8.84 29.80
C ARG A 13 41.19 9.98 30.06
N ALA A 14 42.25 10.01 29.28
CA ALA A 14 43.15 11.16 29.17
C ALA A 14 42.44 12.30 28.43
N GLY A 15 42.55 13.51 29.00
CA GLY A 15 42.11 14.76 28.39
C GLY A 15 43.06 15.19 27.27
N GLY A 16 42.49 15.53 26.12
CA GLY A 16 43.16 16.15 25.00
C GLY A 16 42.52 17.50 24.72
N ASN A 17 43.24 18.54 25.11
CA ASN A 17 42.95 19.95 24.88
C ASN A 17 43.46 20.35 23.49
N CYS A 18 42.59 20.84 22.59
CA CYS A 18 43.01 21.50 21.35
C CYS A 18 42.08 22.69 21.08
N GLY A 19 42.57 23.89 21.39
CA GLY A 19 42.06 25.13 20.82
C GLY A 19 42.55 25.30 19.38
N GLY A 20 41.67 25.80 18.52
CA GLY A 20 41.97 26.15 17.14
C GLY A 20 40.87 27.06 16.61
N THR A 21 41.14 28.36 16.62
CA THR A 21 40.24 29.46 16.27
C THR A 21 40.01 29.60 14.77
N SER A 22 38.75 29.89 14.44
CA SER A 22 38.27 30.85 13.42
C SER A 22 38.77 30.69 11.99
N ASN A 23 37.89 30.16 11.13
CA ASN A 23 37.81 30.59 9.73
C ASN A 23 36.37 31.01 9.43
N HIS A 24 36.23 32.26 9.00
CA HIS A 24 35.01 32.83 8.43
C HIS A 24 34.51 31.96 7.27
N HIS A 25 33.28 31.46 7.38
CA HIS A 25 32.54 30.90 6.26
C HIS A 25 31.29 31.73 6.02
N SER A 26 31.21 32.17 4.76
CA SER A 26 30.16 32.97 4.15
C SER A 26 28.78 32.35 4.41
N MET A 27 27.87 33.15 4.99
CA MET A 27 26.43 32.87 4.96
C MET A 27 25.98 32.93 3.50
N SER A 28 25.81 31.76 2.89
CA SER A 28 24.94 31.60 1.73
C SER A 28 23.55 31.32 2.28
N ASP A 29 22.61 32.21 1.96
CA ASP A 29 21.18 32.07 2.26
C ASP A 29 20.58 30.91 1.45
N ASP A 30 20.74 29.69 1.96
CA ASP A 30 19.96 28.55 1.51
C ASP A 30 18.55 28.67 2.12
N LEU A 31 17.64 29.21 1.32
CA LEU A 31 16.19 29.13 1.55
C LEU A 31 15.81 27.69 1.92
N PRO A 32 15.07 27.47 3.02
CA PRO A 32 14.62 26.13 3.39
C PRO A 32 13.71 25.62 2.28
N ASN A 33 14.16 24.59 1.56
CA ASN A 33 13.30 23.80 0.70
C ASN A 33 12.15 23.30 1.58
N ASP A 34 10.95 23.84 1.37
CA ASP A 34 9.74 23.33 2.00
C ASP A 34 9.73 21.81 1.79
N PRO A 35 9.61 21.01 2.87
CA PRO A 35 9.61 19.57 2.73
C PRO A 35 8.48 19.23 1.74
N PRO A 36 8.73 18.40 0.71
CA PRO A 36 7.74 18.10 -0.31
C PRO A 36 6.50 17.54 0.38
N LEU A 37 5.52 18.42 0.60
CA LEU A 37 4.28 18.07 1.28
C LEU A 37 3.66 16.96 0.46
N LEU A 38 3.45 15.85 1.16
CA LEU A 38 3.14 14.52 0.68
C LEU A 38 2.26 14.55 -0.60
N ARG A 39 2.88 14.31 -1.76
CA ARG A 39 2.18 13.93 -3.01
C ARG A 39 1.62 12.51 -2.88
N LEU A 40 0.86 12.24 -1.82
CA LEU A 40 0.06 11.04 -1.76
C LEU A 40 -1.21 11.33 -2.58
N PRO A 41 -1.46 10.59 -3.68
CA PRO A 41 -2.68 10.79 -4.44
C PRO A 41 -3.88 10.56 -3.52
N LEU A 42 -4.72 11.60 -3.39
CA LEU A 42 -5.92 11.63 -2.53
C LEU A 42 -6.93 10.50 -2.83
N SER A 43 -6.75 9.77 -3.93
CA SER A 43 -7.46 8.53 -4.23
C SER A 43 -6.44 7.45 -4.62
N LEU A 44 -6.14 6.54 -3.70
CA LEU A 44 -5.27 5.41 -3.97
C LEU A 44 -5.87 4.49 -5.06
N LEU A 45 -7.21 4.44 -5.15
CA LEU A 45 -7.93 3.79 -6.25
C LEU A 45 -7.57 4.40 -7.61
N HIS A 46 -7.40 5.72 -7.69
CA HIS A 46 -6.97 6.37 -8.92
C HIS A 46 -5.53 5.94 -9.29
N GLY A 47 -4.64 5.82 -8.31
CA GLY A 47 -3.29 5.27 -8.54
C GLY A 47 -3.31 3.80 -8.99
N LEU A 48 -4.27 3.00 -8.54
CA LEU A 48 -4.45 1.64 -9.05
C LEU A 48 -4.85 1.63 -10.53
N GLN A 49 -5.63 2.61 -10.99
CA GLN A 49 -6.13 2.71 -12.36
C GLN A 49 -5.20 3.47 -13.32
N GLN A 50 -4.46 4.47 -12.84
CA GLN A 50 -3.73 5.40 -13.72
C GLN A 50 -2.52 4.75 -14.42
N ASP A 51 -1.79 3.87 -13.73
CA ASP A 51 -0.64 3.15 -14.31
C ASP A 51 -1.02 2.31 -15.56
N ASP A 52 -2.30 1.99 -15.73
CA ASP A 52 -2.79 1.19 -16.85
C ASP A 52 -2.87 1.98 -18.15
N TYR A 53 -3.14 3.29 -18.10
CA TYR A 53 -3.33 4.10 -19.29
C TYR A 53 -2.02 4.57 -19.91
N ASP A 54 -1.01 4.85 -19.09
CA ASP A 54 0.26 5.39 -19.55
C ASP A 54 1.15 4.31 -20.20
N THR A 55 1.04 3.05 -19.76
CA THR A 55 1.87 1.96 -20.29
C THR A 55 1.38 1.45 -21.65
N ALA A 56 0.06 1.49 -21.91
CA ALA A 56 -0.50 1.03 -23.20
C ALA A 56 -0.38 2.07 -24.32
N SER A 57 -0.30 3.36 -23.99
CA SER A 57 -0.33 4.44 -24.98
C SER A 57 1.04 4.83 -25.55
N ALA A 58 2.15 4.43 -24.91
CA ALA A 58 3.48 4.94 -25.26
C ALA A 58 4.21 4.20 -26.40
N VAL A 59 3.67 3.08 -26.93
CA VAL A 59 4.34 2.31 -28.00
C VAL A 59 3.38 2.01 -29.16
N SER A 60 2.77 3.04 -29.71
CA SER A 60 2.14 2.97 -31.04
C SER A 60 3.21 3.11 -32.11
N TYR A 61 3.83 1.99 -32.51
CA TYR A 61 4.68 1.94 -33.71
C TYR A 61 3.79 2.05 -34.96
N SER A 62 3.61 3.25 -35.51
CA SER A 62 2.98 3.43 -36.82
C SER A 62 3.96 3.01 -37.92
N TYR A 63 3.93 1.73 -38.27
CA TYR A 63 4.73 1.18 -39.37
C TYR A 63 4.07 1.56 -40.72
N TYR A 64 4.48 2.69 -41.30
CA TYR A 64 4.16 3.04 -42.68
C TYR A 64 5.12 2.28 -43.62
N SER A 65 4.68 1.14 -44.15
CA SER A 65 5.38 0.44 -45.24
C SER A 65 4.76 0.82 -46.58
N THR A 66 5.42 1.68 -47.34
CA THR A 66 5.20 1.80 -48.79
C THR A 66 5.75 0.55 -49.49
N TRP A 67 4.84 -0.37 -49.84
CA TRP A 67 5.14 -1.58 -50.58
C TRP A 67 5.36 -1.25 -52.07
N SER A 68 6.62 -1.29 -52.53
CA SER A 68 6.98 -1.25 -53.95
C SER A 68 7.08 -2.69 -54.48
N SER A 69 6.13 -3.09 -55.30
CA SER A 69 6.02 -4.41 -55.92
C SER A 69 7.04 -4.64 -57.02
N ASN A 70 8.16 -5.31 -56.72
CA ASN A 70 8.98 -6.00 -57.74
C ASN A 70 9.16 -7.45 -57.32
N TYR A 71 8.21 -8.27 -57.79
CA TYR A 71 8.16 -9.71 -57.63
C TYR A 71 9.37 -10.34 -58.34
N THR A 72 10.34 -10.86 -57.58
CA THR A 72 11.55 -11.50 -58.11
C THR A 72 11.37 -13.02 -58.13
N MET A 73 11.53 -13.63 -59.31
CA MET A 73 11.57 -15.08 -59.50
C MET A 73 12.63 -15.71 -58.60
N SER A 74 12.26 -16.75 -57.85
CA SER A 74 13.16 -17.52 -56.99
C SER A 74 14.17 -18.32 -57.84
N ASN A 75 15.41 -18.45 -57.34
CA ASN A 75 16.55 -19.23 -57.88
C ASN A 75 17.52 -18.62 -58.92
N LEU A 76 17.48 -17.33 -59.23
CA LEU A 76 18.61 -16.72 -59.96
C LEU A 76 19.78 -16.40 -58.99
N PRO A 77 21.05 -16.68 -59.37
CA PRO A 77 22.21 -16.28 -58.58
C PRO A 77 22.28 -14.74 -58.51
N GLY A 78 21.90 -14.20 -57.35
CA GLY A 78 21.82 -12.77 -57.11
C GLY A 78 21.38 -12.45 -55.68
N PRO A 79 21.24 -11.16 -55.32
CA PRO A 79 20.93 -10.69 -53.96
C PRO A 79 19.70 -11.36 -53.32
N GLY A 80 18.73 -11.81 -54.15
CA GLY A 80 17.54 -12.54 -53.70
C GLY A 80 17.84 -13.86 -52.99
N ARG A 81 18.96 -14.53 -53.27
CA ARG A 81 19.34 -15.78 -52.59
C ARG A 81 19.76 -15.53 -51.12
N LEU A 82 20.39 -14.39 -50.84
CA LEU A 82 20.73 -13.99 -49.47
C LEU A 82 19.47 -13.64 -48.67
N LEU A 83 18.53 -12.94 -49.29
CA LEU A 83 17.21 -12.66 -48.69
C LEU A 83 16.43 -13.95 -48.43
N GLY A 84 16.43 -14.91 -49.37
CA GLY A 84 15.80 -16.21 -49.16
C GLY A 84 16.39 -16.97 -47.96
N ILE A 85 17.72 -17.04 -47.84
CA ILE A 85 18.39 -17.67 -46.69
C ILE A 85 18.07 -16.94 -45.38
N PHE A 86 18.01 -15.61 -45.41
CA PHE A 86 17.65 -14.79 -44.25
C PHE A 86 16.21 -15.08 -43.80
N TYR A 87 15.24 -15.08 -44.71
CA TYR A 87 13.84 -15.37 -44.38
C TYR A 87 13.63 -16.82 -43.95
N SER A 88 14.32 -17.80 -44.55
CA SER A 88 14.26 -19.19 -44.07
C SER A 88 14.81 -19.33 -42.65
N ARG A 89 15.90 -18.62 -42.30
CA ARG A 89 16.41 -18.59 -40.92
C ARG A 89 15.45 -17.91 -39.96
N MET A 90 14.83 -16.80 -40.37
CA MET A 90 13.81 -16.12 -39.56
C MET A 90 12.58 -17.01 -39.37
N GLY A 91 12.11 -17.69 -40.41
CA GLY A 91 11.01 -18.64 -40.37
C GLY A 91 11.29 -19.78 -39.41
N LEU A 92 12.47 -20.42 -39.52
CA LEU A 92 12.88 -21.50 -38.61
C LEU A 92 12.98 -21.01 -37.15
N ALA A 93 13.54 -19.82 -36.91
CA ALA A 93 13.60 -19.25 -35.57
C ALA A 93 12.21 -18.93 -35.00
N LEU A 94 11.28 -18.48 -35.85
CA LEU A 94 9.89 -18.23 -35.47
C LEU A 94 9.15 -19.54 -35.19
N GLU A 95 9.28 -20.54 -36.04
CA GLU A 95 8.70 -21.88 -35.86
C GLU A 95 9.21 -22.54 -34.58
N GLN A 96 10.51 -22.51 -34.32
CA GLN A 96 11.08 -23.03 -33.06
C GLN A 96 10.52 -22.27 -31.85
N ARG A 97 10.33 -20.95 -31.95
CA ARG A 97 9.69 -20.16 -30.89
C ARG A 97 8.21 -20.51 -30.73
N MET A 98 7.48 -20.71 -31.82
CA MET A 98 6.06 -21.09 -31.80
C MET A 98 5.87 -22.52 -31.26
N ALA A 99 6.68 -23.49 -31.70
CA ALA A 99 6.68 -24.85 -31.18
C ALA A 99 7.02 -24.88 -29.67
N LYS A 100 8.01 -24.09 -29.25
CA LYS A 100 8.33 -23.92 -27.82
C LYS A 100 7.17 -23.28 -27.05
N ARG A 101 6.43 -22.34 -27.66
CA ARG A 101 5.20 -21.77 -27.07
C ARG A 101 4.05 -22.78 -27.02
N ALA A 102 3.85 -23.59 -28.06
CA ALA A 102 2.83 -24.62 -28.10
C ALA A 102 3.08 -25.70 -27.04
N ASN A 103 4.31 -26.20 -26.93
CA ASN A 103 4.70 -27.13 -25.86
C ASN A 103 4.52 -26.52 -24.47
N ARG A 104 4.84 -25.22 -24.30
CA ARG A 104 4.56 -24.50 -23.04
C ARG A 104 3.05 -24.40 -22.77
N MET A 105 2.21 -24.17 -23.78
CA MET A 105 0.76 -24.13 -23.61
C MET A 105 0.19 -25.49 -23.19
N ALA A 106 0.61 -26.59 -23.84
CA ALA A 106 0.17 -27.93 -23.46
C ALA A 106 0.63 -28.33 -22.04
N LEU A 107 1.85 -27.96 -21.65
CA LEU A 107 2.32 -28.13 -20.27
C LEU A 107 1.56 -27.23 -19.29
N LYS A 108 1.21 -26.01 -19.70
CA LYS A 108 0.45 -25.05 -18.90
C LYS A 108 -0.95 -25.56 -18.63
N GLU A 109 -1.67 -26.12 -19.61
CA GLU A 109 -3.01 -26.69 -19.42
C GLU A 109 -3.01 -27.85 -18.40
N ASN A 110 -2.04 -28.75 -18.53
CA ASN A 110 -1.84 -29.84 -17.56
C ASN A 110 -1.44 -29.31 -16.17
N ALA A 111 -0.58 -28.29 -16.12
CA ALA A 111 -0.14 -27.69 -14.86
C ALA A 111 -1.22 -26.82 -14.21
N GLU A 112 -2.10 -26.16 -14.95
CA GLU A 112 -3.27 -25.43 -14.45
C GLU A 112 -4.29 -26.39 -13.84
N THR A 113 -4.54 -27.52 -14.51
CA THR A 113 -5.36 -28.61 -13.95
C THR A 113 -4.74 -29.15 -12.66
N ARG A 114 -3.42 -29.31 -12.62
CA ARG A 114 -2.72 -29.77 -11.42
C ARG A 114 -2.66 -28.72 -10.30
N ALA A 115 -2.49 -27.44 -10.64
CA ALA A 115 -2.45 -26.34 -9.69
C ALA A 115 -3.83 -26.09 -9.07
N SER A 116 -4.91 -26.24 -9.84
CA SER A 116 -6.27 -26.17 -9.31
C SER A 116 -6.60 -27.37 -8.40
N LEU A 117 -6.00 -28.54 -8.64
CA LEU A 117 -6.08 -29.71 -7.76
C LEU A 117 -5.22 -29.59 -6.50
N LEU A 118 -4.08 -28.90 -6.58
CA LEU A 118 -3.21 -28.64 -5.45
C LEU A 118 -3.81 -27.52 -4.60
N GLY A 119 -4.72 -27.89 -3.70
CA GLY A 119 -5.33 -26.95 -2.76
C GLY A 119 -4.29 -26.13 -1.99
N HIS A 120 -4.71 -24.97 -1.47
CA HIS A 120 -3.86 -24.03 -0.74
C HIS A 120 -3.02 -24.67 0.40
N ARG A 121 -3.51 -25.77 0.99
CA ARG A 121 -2.77 -26.54 2.00
C ARG A 121 -1.48 -27.13 1.43
N THR A 122 -1.52 -27.72 0.23
CA THR A 122 -0.36 -28.38 -0.36
C THR A 122 0.73 -27.37 -0.74
N ILE A 123 0.37 -26.21 -1.29
CA ILE A 123 1.35 -25.16 -1.59
C ILE A 123 2.03 -24.67 -0.31
N ARG A 124 1.27 -24.54 0.79
CA ARG A 124 1.82 -24.15 2.10
C ARG A 124 2.86 -25.16 2.59
N ASP A 125 2.52 -26.45 2.55
CA ASP A 125 3.41 -27.51 3.01
C ASP A 125 4.69 -27.57 2.17
N LEU A 126 4.58 -27.35 0.85
CA LEU A 126 5.73 -27.29 -0.05
C LEU A 126 6.67 -26.11 0.26
N ILE A 127 6.13 -24.90 0.48
CA ILE A 127 6.91 -23.68 0.81
C ILE A 127 7.54 -23.76 2.19
N GLN A 128 6.90 -24.47 3.13
CA GLN A 128 7.42 -24.67 4.47
C GLN A 128 8.46 -25.80 4.54
N SER A 129 8.65 -26.54 3.44
CA SER A 129 9.60 -27.63 3.42
C SER A 129 11.04 -27.16 3.67
N VAL A 130 11.79 -28.01 4.36
CA VAL A 130 13.24 -27.86 4.54
C VAL A 130 13.97 -28.09 3.21
N HIS A 131 13.39 -28.85 2.29
CA HIS A 131 13.98 -29.18 1.00
C HIS A 131 13.78 -28.02 0.00
N PRO A 132 14.86 -27.39 -0.50
CA PRO A 132 14.77 -26.26 -1.43
C PRO A 132 14.04 -26.63 -2.73
N GLU A 133 14.16 -27.88 -3.19
CA GLU A 133 13.53 -28.36 -4.43
C GLU A 133 12.00 -28.34 -4.35
N LEU A 134 11.44 -28.57 -3.15
CA LEU A 134 10.00 -28.52 -2.93
C LEU A 134 9.49 -27.07 -2.90
N ASN A 135 10.30 -26.14 -2.38
CA ASN A 135 9.96 -24.72 -2.42
C ASN A 135 9.99 -24.18 -3.86
N ASP A 136 11.01 -24.56 -4.64
CA ASP A 136 11.11 -24.26 -6.08
C ASP A 136 9.84 -24.73 -6.79
N ARG A 137 9.44 -25.98 -6.55
CA ARG A 137 8.24 -26.56 -7.16
C ARG A 137 6.97 -25.78 -6.79
N ALA A 138 6.84 -25.31 -5.55
CA ALA A 138 5.72 -24.47 -5.15
C ALA A 138 5.70 -23.13 -5.90
N CYS A 139 6.86 -22.48 -6.03
CA CYS A 139 6.99 -21.22 -6.77
C CYS A 139 6.68 -21.43 -8.26
N GLU A 140 7.06 -22.56 -8.86
CA GLU A 140 6.67 -22.90 -10.23
C GLU A 140 5.15 -23.06 -10.38
N PHE A 141 4.47 -23.70 -9.42
CA PHE A 141 3.01 -23.77 -9.44
C PHE A 141 2.35 -22.39 -9.33
N LEU A 142 2.90 -21.51 -8.49
CA LEU A 142 2.42 -20.13 -8.38
C LEU A 142 2.64 -19.34 -9.68
N LEU A 143 3.78 -19.51 -10.37
CA LEU A 143 4.01 -18.85 -11.67
C LEU A 143 3.03 -19.33 -12.74
N VAL A 144 2.72 -20.62 -12.77
CA VAL A 144 1.71 -21.18 -13.69
C VAL A 144 0.32 -20.63 -13.37
N GLY A 145 -0.11 -20.65 -12.10
CA GLY A 145 -1.42 -20.16 -11.68
C GLY A 145 -1.60 -18.66 -11.93
N ALA A 146 -0.55 -17.86 -11.68
CA ALA A 146 -0.51 -16.42 -11.98
C ALA A 146 -0.67 -16.13 -13.47
N SER A 147 -0.19 -17.05 -14.32
CA SER A 147 -0.30 -16.96 -15.77
C SER A 147 -1.61 -17.52 -16.33
N SER A 148 -2.50 -18.10 -15.52
CA SER A 148 -3.74 -18.74 -16.01
C SER A 148 -4.64 -17.75 -16.77
N SER A 149 -5.39 -18.24 -17.75
CA SER A 149 -6.41 -17.42 -18.42
C SER A 149 -7.65 -17.17 -17.55
N ASN A 150 -7.83 -17.94 -16.48
CA ASN A 150 -8.94 -17.79 -15.55
C ASN A 150 -8.60 -16.71 -14.49
N GLN A 151 -9.29 -15.57 -14.56
CA GLN A 151 -9.06 -14.45 -13.63
C GLN A 151 -9.20 -14.85 -12.15
N LYS A 152 -10.12 -15.77 -11.81
CA LYS A 152 -10.30 -16.24 -10.42
C LYS A 152 -9.07 -17.01 -9.95
N THR A 153 -8.53 -17.88 -10.80
CA THR A 153 -7.29 -18.63 -10.52
C THR A 153 -6.10 -17.68 -10.38
N GLN A 154 -5.99 -16.67 -11.24
CA GLN A 154 -4.94 -15.64 -11.14
C GLN A 154 -5.02 -14.93 -9.80
N VAL A 155 -6.20 -14.40 -9.41
CA VAL A 155 -6.38 -13.67 -8.14
C VAL A 155 -6.05 -14.54 -6.93
N GLN A 156 -6.50 -15.80 -6.91
CA GLN A 156 -6.15 -16.75 -5.85
C GLN A 156 -4.64 -16.97 -5.74
N THR A 157 -3.98 -17.01 -6.89
CA THR A 157 -2.54 -17.23 -6.98
C THR A 157 -1.76 -15.99 -6.57
N PHE A 158 -2.16 -14.81 -7.01
CA PHE A 158 -1.60 -13.52 -6.59
C PHE A 158 -1.73 -13.33 -5.08
N HIS A 159 -2.91 -13.62 -4.51
CA HIS A 159 -3.12 -13.60 -3.07
C HIS A 159 -2.14 -14.55 -2.35
N SER A 160 -1.97 -15.76 -2.87
CA SER A 160 -1.02 -16.73 -2.31
C SER A 160 0.41 -16.22 -2.38
N ILE A 161 0.83 -15.64 -3.52
CA ILE A 161 2.16 -15.02 -3.68
C ILE A 161 2.39 -13.95 -2.60
N VAL A 162 1.46 -13.01 -2.45
CA VAL A 162 1.56 -11.93 -1.44
C VAL A 162 1.59 -12.52 -0.03
N GLN A 163 0.73 -13.50 0.27
CA GLN A 163 0.66 -14.11 1.60
C GLN A 163 1.97 -14.81 1.97
N TYR A 164 2.56 -15.58 1.07
CA TYR A 164 3.83 -16.27 1.32
C TYR A 164 5.01 -15.32 1.34
N TYR A 165 5.00 -14.28 0.51
CA TYR A 165 5.97 -13.20 0.58
C TYR A 165 5.96 -12.51 1.94
N VAL A 166 4.78 -12.11 2.44
CA VAL A 166 4.66 -11.47 3.76
C VAL A 166 5.15 -12.41 4.87
N ARG A 167 4.84 -13.70 4.78
CA ARG A 167 5.17 -14.69 5.82
C ARG A 167 6.64 -15.11 5.84
N TYR A 168 7.29 -15.16 4.68
CA TYR A 168 8.65 -15.66 4.51
C TYR A 168 9.45 -14.81 3.50
N PRO A 169 9.67 -13.50 3.74
CA PRO A 169 10.15 -12.59 2.71
C PRO A 169 11.43 -13.05 2.01
N SER A 170 12.49 -13.38 2.75
CA SER A 170 13.78 -13.73 2.12
C SER A 170 13.73 -15.11 1.47
N LYS A 171 13.15 -16.10 2.16
CA LYS A 171 13.03 -17.47 1.62
C LYS A 171 12.19 -17.47 0.34
N PHE A 172 11.09 -16.72 0.33
CA PHE A 172 10.21 -16.65 -0.83
C PHE A 172 10.88 -15.91 -1.99
N LEU A 173 11.48 -14.75 -1.75
CA LEU A 173 12.14 -13.97 -2.79
C LEU A 173 13.32 -14.72 -3.42
N SER A 174 14.20 -15.32 -2.61
CA SER A 174 15.35 -16.09 -3.10
C SER A 174 14.95 -17.26 -4.00
N ASN A 175 13.86 -17.97 -3.68
CA ASN A 175 13.37 -19.07 -4.52
C ASN A 175 12.86 -18.57 -5.88
N PHE A 176 12.09 -17.48 -5.92
CA PHE A 176 11.65 -16.88 -7.19
C PHE A 176 12.84 -16.37 -8.02
N GLN A 177 13.79 -15.68 -7.39
CA GLN A 177 15.01 -15.24 -8.06
C GLN A 177 15.81 -16.42 -8.65
N ASN A 178 15.92 -17.52 -7.92
CA ASN A 178 16.59 -18.73 -8.43
C ASN A 178 15.87 -19.31 -9.65
N ILE A 179 14.53 -19.35 -9.65
CA ILE A 179 13.74 -19.80 -10.80
C ILE A 179 13.92 -18.88 -12.00
N PHE A 180 13.82 -17.57 -11.80
CA PHE A 180 14.01 -16.59 -12.87
C PHE A 180 15.42 -16.65 -13.46
N ARG A 181 16.44 -16.78 -12.61
CA ARG A 181 17.84 -16.98 -13.04
C ARG A 181 18.00 -18.28 -13.84
N ARG A 182 17.44 -19.39 -13.37
CA ARG A 182 17.48 -20.69 -14.07
C ARG A 182 16.80 -20.65 -15.43
N ARG A 183 15.72 -19.86 -15.57
CA ARG A 183 14.97 -19.71 -16.82
C ARG A 183 15.51 -18.62 -17.74
N ASN A 184 16.47 -17.82 -17.25
CA ASN A 184 16.93 -16.60 -17.91
C ASN A 184 15.76 -15.66 -18.23
N GLU A 185 14.87 -15.47 -17.26
CA GLU A 185 13.67 -14.64 -17.34
C GLU A 185 13.82 -13.41 -16.44
N ILE A 186 13.29 -12.26 -16.87
CA ILE A 186 13.26 -11.02 -16.08
C ILE A 186 11.93 -10.99 -15.32
N SER A 187 11.98 -10.85 -14.00
CA SER A 187 10.79 -10.92 -13.14
C SER A 187 9.68 -9.97 -13.58
N ASP A 188 10.02 -8.70 -13.86
CA ASP A 188 9.05 -7.68 -14.26
C ASP A 188 8.41 -8.00 -15.63
N ALA A 189 9.16 -8.61 -16.55
CA ALA A 189 8.61 -9.05 -17.83
C ALA A 189 7.63 -10.23 -17.65
N ILE A 190 7.89 -11.13 -16.69
CA ILE A 190 6.99 -12.25 -16.38
C ILE A 190 5.72 -11.73 -15.71
N SER A 191 5.83 -10.86 -14.71
CA SER A 191 4.65 -10.31 -14.03
C SER A 191 3.79 -9.50 -15.00
N PHE A 192 4.40 -8.68 -15.86
CA PHE A 192 3.68 -7.93 -16.91
C PHE A 192 2.90 -8.85 -17.86
N SER A 193 3.44 -10.04 -18.16
CA SER A 193 2.79 -11.01 -19.06
C SER A 193 1.52 -11.66 -18.49
N TRP A 194 1.23 -11.52 -17.19
CA TRP A 194 0.00 -12.04 -16.59
C TRP A 194 -1.23 -11.23 -16.98
N LYS A 195 -1.04 -9.97 -17.37
CA LYS A 195 -2.10 -9.10 -17.88
C LYS A 195 -2.30 -9.36 -19.37
N GLN A 196 -3.53 -9.65 -19.76
CA GLN A 196 -3.92 -9.89 -21.14
C GLN A 196 -4.38 -8.58 -21.80
N PRO A 197 -3.90 -8.26 -23.01
CA PRO A 197 -4.38 -7.11 -23.75
C PRO A 197 -5.89 -7.18 -24.02
N GLY A 198 -6.60 -6.06 -23.84
CA GLY A 198 -8.03 -5.95 -24.14
C GLY A 198 -8.97 -6.59 -23.12
N VAL A 199 -8.46 -7.13 -22.01
CA VAL A 199 -9.28 -7.65 -20.92
C VAL A 199 -9.50 -6.56 -19.87
N GLU A 200 -10.76 -6.28 -19.56
CA GLU A 200 -11.12 -5.44 -18.43
C GLU A 200 -10.98 -6.24 -17.12
N TYR A 201 -10.24 -5.68 -16.18
CA TYR A 201 -9.95 -6.30 -14.89
C TYR A 201 -10.68 -5.58 -13.78
N SER A 202 -11.25 -6.35 -12.84
CA SER A 202 -11.84 -5.81 -11.62
C SER A 202 -10.79 -5.11 -10.74
N ILE A 203 -11.23 -4.19 -9.88
CA ILE A 203 -10.35 -3.49 -8.94
C ILE A 203 -9.66 -4.48 -7.99
N GLY A 204 -10.38 -5.53 -7.57
CA GLY A 204 -9.83 -6.62 -6.78
C GLY A 204 -8.71 -7.38 -7.51
N TRP A 205 -8.86 -7.62 -8.81
CA TRP A 205 -7.81 -8.24 -9.63
C TRP A 205 -6.58 -7.34 -9.70
N LEU A 206 -6.75 -6.05 -10.03
CA LEU A 206 -5.66 -5.08 -10.16
C LEU A 206 -4.90 -4.91 -8.85
N TYR A 207 -5.59 -4.84 -7.72
CA TYR A 207 -4.98 -4.78 -6.39
C TYR A 207 -4.04 -5.96 -6.12
N TRP A 208 -4.53 -7.19 -6.34
CA TRP A 208 -3.72 -8.39 -6.08
C TRP A 208 -2.59 -8.54 -7.08
N PHE A 209 -2.83 -8.21 -8.35
CA PHE A 209 -1.82 -8.19 -9.39
C PHE A 209 -0.68 -7.24 -9.04
N LYS A 210 -0.96 -5.98 -8.67
CA LYS A 210 0.08 -5.01 -8.32
C LYS A 210 0.90 -5.43 -7.12
N LEU A 211 0.25 -5.94 -6.06
CA LEU A 211 0.96 -6.45 -4.89
C LEU A 211 1.85 -7.65 -5.23
N ALA A 212 1.31 -8.65 -5.95
CA ALA A 212 2.09 -9.83 -6.34
C ALA A 212 3.27 -9.46 -7.26
N SER A 213 3.05 -8.56 -8.21
CA SER A 213 4.11 -8.04 -9.08
C SER A 213 5.19 -7.33 -8.27
N ARG A 214 4.80 -6.48 -7.30
CA ARG A 214 5.75 -5.79 -6.42
C ARG A 214 6.56 -6.76 -5.56
N CYS A 215 5.93 -7.82 -5.03
CA CYS A 215 6.60 -8.89 -4.28
C CYS A 215 7.70 -9.59 -5.08
N LEU A 216 7.49 -9.79 -6.39
CA LEU A 216 8.46 -10.48 -7.25
C LEU A 216 9.45 -9.53 -7.95
N SER A 217 9.18 -8.23 -8.00
CA SER A 217 10.01 -7.29 -8.74
C SER A 217 11.46 -7.28 -8.25
N SER A 218 12.39 -7.32 -9.21
CA SER A 218 13.84 -7.26 -8.99
C SER A 218 14.35 -5.85 -8.73
N ASP A 219 13.59 -4.82 -9.12
CA ASP A 219 14.04 -3.40 -9.10
C ASP A 219 14.03 -2.76 -7.71
N ALA A 220 13.73 -3.55 -6.70
CA ALA A 220 13.52 -3.08 -5.36
C ALA A 220 14.75 -2.54 -4.62
N GLY A 221 15.92 -2.70 -5.21
CA GLY A 221 17.19 -2.46 -4.56
C GLY A 221 17.47 -3.46 -3.43
N HIS A 222 18.75 -3.56 -3.07
CA HIS A 222 19.22 -4.37 -1.96
C HIS A 222 18.56 -3.95 -0.63
N ASP A 223 18.30 -2.66 -0.47
CA ASP A 223 17.70 -2.06 0.72
C ASP A 223 16.31 -2.62 1.04
N ARG A 224 15.53 -2.98 0.02
CA ARG A 224 14.19 -3.54 0.24
C ARG A 224 14.29 -4.94 0.84
N GLU A 225 15.11 -5.81 0.26
CA GLU A 225 15.28 -7.18 0.74
C GLU A 225 15.78 -7.23 2.19
N VAL A 226 16.80 -6.42 2.51
CA VAL A 226 17.32 -6.29 3.88
C VAL A 226 16.25 -5.81 4.86
N ARG A 227 15.34 -4.92 4.43
CA ARG A 227 14.27 -4.39 5.28
C ARG A 227 13.20 -5.43 5.61
N TRP A 228 12.82 -6.29 4.67
CA TRP A 228 11.79 -7.31 4.93
C TRP A 228 12.34 -8.59 5.55
N SER A 229 13.63 -8.87 5.40
CA SER A 229 14.25 -10.07 5.99
C SER A 229 14.16 -10.12 7.52
N ARG A 230 14.03 -8.97 8.18
CA ARG A 230 13.81 -8.89 9.64
C ARG A 230 12.52 -9.57 10.12
N PHE A 231 11.58 -9.88 9.21
CA PHE A 231 10.35 -10.61 9.51
C PHE A 231 10.48 -12.14 9.32
N ASP A 232 11.61 -12.62 8.82
CA ASP A 232 11.83 -14.05 8.67
C ASP A 232 11.88 -14.75 10.03
N GLY A 233 11.10 -15.82 10.17
CA GLY A 233 11.02 -16.59 11.41
C GLY A 233 10.28 -15.90 12.55
N VAL A 234 9.82 -14.65 12.36
CA VAL A 234 9.02 -13.94 13.37
C VAL A 234 7.64 -14.61 13.48
N PRO A 235 7.16 -14.90 14.70
CA PRO A 235 5.82 -15.43 14.88
C PRO A 235 4.72 -14.45 14.45
N PHE A 236 3.53 -14.98 14.19
CA PHE A 236 2.35 -14.15 13.93
C PHE A 236 2.00 -13.34 15.19
N TRP A 237 1.63 -12.06 15.01
CA TRP A 237 1.23 -11.16 16.09
C TRP A 237 2.21 -11.04 17.28
N SER A 238 3.51 -10.98 17.01
CA SER A 238 4.52 -10.88 18.08
C SER A 238 5.20 -9.51 18.20
N MET A 239 5.06 -8.61 17.22
CA MET A 239 5.77 -7.32 17.19
C MET A 239 4.91 -6.18 17.69
N ASP A 240 5.49 -5.23 18.42
CA ASP A 240 4.81 -3.98 18.77
C ASP A 240 4.76 -3.02 17.58
N PHE A 241 4.01 -1.92 17.71
CA PHE A 241 3.89 -0.97 16.60
C PHE A 241 5.22 -0.30 16.20
N SER A 242 6.12 -0.08 17.14
CA SER A 242 7.37 0.65 16.89
C SER A 242 8.32 -0.10 15.95
N GLU A 243 8.23 -1.42 15.92
CA GLU A 243 8.96 -2.26 14.97
C GLU A 243 8.62 -1.92 13.51
N PHE A 244 7.44 -1.33 13.23
CA PHE A 244 7.02 -0.98 11.87
C PHE A 244 7.40 0.44 11.44
N GLU A 245 8.05 1.24 12.28
CA GLU A 245 8.40 2.63 11.96
C GLU A 245 9.19 2.73 10.64
N GLU A 246 10.28 1.97 10.51
CA GLU A 246 11.14 2.01 9.33
C GLU A 246 10.38 1.70 8.03
N ILE A 247 9.45 0.75 8.09
CA ILE A 247 8.74 0.23 6.91
C ILE A 247 7.68 1.19 6.41
N LEU A 248 7.04 1.88 7.35
CA LEU A 248 6.03 2.88 7.09
C LEU A 248 6.66 4.20 6.62
N LEU A 249 7.86 4.55 7.10
CA LEU A 249 8.57 5.74 6.60
C LEU A 249 9.08 5.58 5.16
N LYS A 250 9.59 4.39 4.82
CA LYS A 250 10.39 4.18 3.59
C LYS A 250 9.62 3.63 2.39
N TYR A 251 8.30 3.50 2.42
CA TYR A 251 7.56 3.12 1.20
C TYR A 251 7.53 4.29 0.20
N GLN A 252 7.67 3.96 -1.08
CA GLN A 252 7.78 4.95 -2.16
C GLN A 252 6.44 5.28 -2.83
N ASP A 253 5.52 4.31 -2.86
CA ASP A 253 4.25 4.44 -3.55
C ASP A 253 3.09 3.74 -2.81
N ALA A 254 1.89 3.87 -3.39
CA ALA A 254 0.66 3.28 -2.92
C ALA A 254 0.72 1.74 -2.78
N THR A 255 1.38 1.06 -3.71
CA THR A 255 1.47 -0.41 -3.71
C THR A 255 2.36 -0.88 -2.57
N GLU A 256 3.48 -0.18 -2.33
CA GLU A 256 4.35 -0.47 -1.19
C GLU A 256 3.69 -0.12 0.15
N SER A 257 2.90 0.96 0.21
CA SER A 257 2.09 1.28 1.39
C SER A 257 1.13 0.13 1.72
N LEU A 258 0.35 -0.33 0.74
CA LEU A 258 -0.58 -1.46 0.92
C LEU A 258 0.15 -2.76 1.31
N LEU A 259 1.35 -3.00 0.77
CA LEU A 259 2.17 -4.14 1.17
C LEU A 259 2.66 -3.99 2.61
N ALA A 260 3.13 -2.80 3.01
CA ALA A 260 3.54 -2.51 4.39
C ALA A 260 2.38 -2.74 5.38
N ILE A 261 1.16 -2.32 5.04
CA ILE A 261 -0.05 -2.60 5.84
C ILE A 261 -0.26 -4.11 6.02
N ARG A 262 0.04 -4.94 5.00
CA ARG A 262 -0.05 -6.41 5.14
C ARG A 262 0.97 -6.97 6.12
N PHE A 263 2.19 -6.43 6.15
CA PHE A 263 3.19 -6.80 7.16
C PHE A 263 2.75 -6.39 8.56
N VAL A 264 2.29 -5.15 8.74
CA VAL A 264 1.75 -4.69 10.02
C VAL A 264 0.62 -5.61 10.47
N TYR A 265 -0.36 -5.87 9.60
CA TYR A 265 -1.47 -6.76 9.92
C TYR A 265 -1.04 -8.17 10.35
N TRP A 266 0.01 -8.71 9.72
CA TRP A 266 0.48 -10.06 10.00
C TRP A 266 1.28 -10.16 11.30
N TYR A 267 2.11 -9.16 11.60
CA TYR A 267 3.08 -9.27 12.69
C TYR A 267 2.73 -8.43 13.92
N TRP A 268 1.82 -7.45 13.80
CA TRP A 268 1.49 -6.54 14.89
C TRP A 268 0.67 -7.25 15.97
N ASN A 269 1.13 -7.16 17.22
CA ASN A 269 0.50 -7.72 18.40
C ASN A 269 -0.63 -6.82 18.97
N LEU A 270 -1.03 -5.79 18.23
CA LEU A 270 -2.10 -4.84 18.57
C LEU A 270 -1.79 -3.95 19.77
N ARG A 271 -0.52 -3.87 20.19
CA ARG A 271 -0.05 -3.05 21.30
C ARG A 271 0.95 -2.01 20.81
N GLY A 272 1.27 -1.08 21.70
CA GLY A 272 2.36 -0.12 21.51
C GLY A 272 2.01 1.17 20.78
N ILE A 273 0.82 1.31 20.17
CA ILE A 273 0.40 2.57 19.52
C ILE A 273 0.42 3.72 20.53
N GLU A 274 -0.25 3.57 21.67
CA GLU A 274 -0.35 4.63 22.68
C GLU A 274 1.04 5.08 23.16
N ASN A 275 1.93 4.12 23.47
CA ASN A 275 3.31 4.39 23.86
C ASN A 275 4.11 5.04 22.72
N TYR A 276 3.87 4.63 21.47
CA TYR A 276 4.51 5.21 20.30
C TYR A 276 4.11 6.69 20.15
N VAL A 277 2.82 7.00 20.22
CA VAL A 277 2.31 8.38 20.12
C VAL A 277 2.89 9.25 21.25
N ARG A 278 2.93 8.76 22.49
CA ARG A 278 3.53 9.51 23.61
C ARG A 278 5.02 9.82 23.38
N ARG A 279 5.77 8.89 22.79
CA ARG A 279 7.21 9.04 22.57
C ARG A 279 7.54 9.93 21.36
N ARG A 280 6.77 9.81 20.29
CA ARG A 280 7.06 10.45 19.00
C ARG A 280 6.28 11.74 18.76
N GLY A 281 5.17 11.95 19.47
CA GLY A 281 4.23 13.02 19.21
C GLY A 281 3.09 12.60 18.29
N MET A 282 2.10 13.48 18.17
CA MET A 282 0.90 13.27 17.36
C MET A 282 1.06 13.74 15.91
N ASP A 283 2.13 14.46 15.56
CA ASP A 283 2.51 14.85 14.19
C ASP A 283 3.41 13.82 13.50
N ASP A 284 3.65 12.67 14.13
CA ASP A 284 4.56 11.68 13.58
C ASP A 284 4.07 11.13 12.24
N LEU A 285 4.94 11.25 11.23
CA LEU A 285 4.64 10.89 9.85
C LEU A 285 4.27 9.40 9.69
N VAL A 286 4.77 8.51 10.57
CA VAL A 286 4.43 7.08 10.55
C VAL A 286 2.95 6.88 10.81
N LEU A 287 2.39 7.60 11.77
CA LEU A 287 0.98 7.49 12.15
C LEU A 287 0.09 7.93 10.98
N LEU A 288 0.43 9.06 10.34
CA LEU A 288 -0.28 9.54 9.17
C LEU A 288 -0.21 8.53 8.02
N LYS A 289 0.99 8.07 7.69
CA LYS A 289 1.22 7.09 6.63
C LYS A 289 0.50 5.76 6.88
N PHE A 290 0.44 5.33 8.13
CA PHE A 290 -0.29 4.14 8.54
C PHE A 290 -1.80 4.33 8.41
N ALA A 291 -2.35 5.44 8.91
CA ALA A 291 -3.76 5.75 8.81
C ALA A 291 -4.24 5.83 7.34
N ILE A 292 -3.49 6.53 6.48
CA ILE A 292 -3.75 6.61 5.03
C ILE A 292 -3.73 5.21 4.41
N GLY A 293 -2.71 4.40 4.72
CA GLY A 293 -2.60 3.03 4.23
C GLY A 293 -3.77 2.15 4.65
N LEU A 294 -4.25 2.29 5.88
CA LEU A 294 -5.45 1.58 6.37
C LEU A 294 -6.72 2.03 5.67
N VAL A 295 -6.92 3.34 5.46
CA VAL A 295 -8.07 3.87 4.72
C VAL A 295 -8.08 3.32 3.30
N ALA A 296 -6.93 3.38 2.63
CA ALA A 296 -6.78 2.84 1.29
C ALA A 296 -7.02 1.32 1.22
N TYR A 297 -6.54 0.56 2.20
CA TYR A 297 -6.83 -0.87 2.30
C TYR A 297 -8.35 -1.13 2.41
N CYS A 298 -9.04 -0.37 3.26
CA CYS A 298 -10.48 -0.45 3.41
C CYS A 298 -11.20 -0.09 2.10
N GLU A 299 -10.78 0.98 1.41
CA GLU A 299 -11.36 1.39 0.12
C GLU A 299 -11.32 0.27 -0.92
N VAL A 300 -10.18 -0.40 -1.06
CA VAL A 300 -10.04 -1.55 -1.95
C VAL A 300 -10.99 -2.67 -1.52
N TYR A 301 -11.06 -2.97 -0.22
CA TYR A 301 -11.94 -4.02 0.30
C TYR A 301 -13.42 -3.76 -0.03
N PHE A 302 -13.92 -2.56 0.27
CA PHE A 302 -15.33 -2.20 0.05
C PHE A 302 -15.68 -2.08 -1.44
N THR A 303 -14.74 -1.67 -2.26
CA THR A 303 -14.97 -1.62 -3.71
C THR A 303 -15.06 -3.04 -4.26
N HIS A 304 -14.19 -3.95 -3.81
CA HIS A 304 -14.20 -5.35 -4.23
C HIS A 304 -15.46 -6.11 -3.79
N THR A 305 -15.99 -5.84 -2.58
CA THR A 305 -17.20 -6.51 -2.09
C THR A 305 -18.45 -6.11 -2.88
N LYS A 306 -18.53 -4.87 -3.39
CA LYS A 306 -19.62 -4.43 -4.27
C LYS A 306 -19.63 -5.19 -5.61
N GLU A 307 -18.45 -5.54 -6.12
CA GLU A 307 -18.28 -6.24 -7.41
C GLU A 307 -18.46 -7.77 -7.31
N SER A 308 -18.16 -8.38 -6.16
CA SER A 308 -18.10 -9.85 -6.01
C SER A 308 -19.24 -10.41 -5.15
N THR A 309 -20.15 -11.17 -5.76
CA THR A 309 -21.30 -11.75 -5.05
C THR A 309 -20.99 -13.01 -4.23
N LYS A 310 -19.82 -13.67 -4.40
CA LYS A 310 -19.62 -15.02 -3.83
C LYS A 310 -18.24 -15.36 -3.27
N HIS A 311 -17.17 -14.63 -3.59
CA HIS A 311 -15.82 -14.93 -3.08
C HIS A 311 -14.96 -13.68 -2.93
N THR A 312 -14.80 -13.20 -1.69
CA THR A 312 -13.88 -12.09 -1.39
C THR A 312 -12.55 -12.66 -0.92
N PHE A 313 -11.51 -12.55 -1.74
CA PHE A 313 -10.14 -12.95 -1.37
C PHE A 313 -9.46 -11.92 -0.46
N ILE A 314 -9.97 -10.69 -0.47
CA ILE A 314 -9.58 -9.66 0.48
C ILE A 314 -10.37 -9.96 1.76
N LYS A 315 -9.66 -10.30 2.84
CA LYS A 315 -10.28 -10.41 4.15
C LYS A 315 -10.77 -9.02 4.58
N PRO A 316 -11.91 -8.93 5.29
CA PRO A 316 -12.30 -7.67 5.89
C PRO A 316 -11.13 -7.12 6.70
N PRO A 317 -10.99 -5.78 6.75
CA PRO A 317 -10.14 -5.15 7.73
C PRO A 317 -10.44 -5.81 9.07
N SER A 318 -9.44 -6.46 9.67
CA SER A 318 -9.71 -7.40 10.75
C SER A 318 -10.33 -6.70 11.96
N ALA A 319 -10.87 -7.48 12.89
CA ALA A 319 -11.30 -6.99 14.20
C ALA A 319 -10.17 -6.29 15.00
N ASP A 320 -8.95 -6.35 14.50
CA ASP A 320 -7.73 -5.90 15.15
C ASP A 320 -7.35 -4.45 14.79
N LEU A 321 -7.88 -3.93 13.69
CA LEU A 321 -7.57 -2.56 13.26
C LEU A 321 -8.25 -1.44 14.08
N PRO A 322 -9.42 -1.65 14.72
CA PRO A 322 -9.92 -0.71 15.73
C PRO A 322 -8.95 -0.44 16.88
N TYR A 323 -7.95 -1.30 17.13
CA TYR A 323 -6.92 -1.05 18.13
C TYR A 323 -6.01 0.13 17.77
N PHE A 324 -5.88 0.46 16.48
CA PHE A 324 -5.21 1.70 16.07
C PHE A 324 -5.99 2.91 16.56
N ILE A 325 -7.30 2.95 16.31
CA ILE A 325 -8.19 4.03 16.75
C ILE A 325 -8.17 4.12 18.29
N LEU A 326 -8.23 2.99 18.99
CA LEU A 326 -8.13 2.94 20.45
C LEU A 326 -6.81 3.51 20.96
N GLY A 327 -5.68 3.10 20.38
CA GLY A 327 -4.37 3.60 20.79
C GLY A 327 -4.21 5.09 20.53
N MET A 328 -4.76 5.60 19.42
CA MET A 328 -4.79 7.04 19.12
C MET A 328 -5.67 7.81 20.11
N LEU A 329 -6.87 7.32 20.42
CA LEU A 329 -7.75 7.97 21.41
C LEU A 329 -7.19 7.85 22.84
N GLY A 330 -6.51 6.75 23.16
CA GLY A 330 -5.88 6.53 24.45
C GLY A 330 -4.76 7.52 24.72
N SER A 331 -3.96 7.86 23.69
CA SER A 331 -2.87 8.83 23.84
C SER A 331 -3.36 10.26 24.07
N LEU A 332 -4.62 10.57 23.78
CA LEU A 332 -5.22 11.87 24.09
C LEU A 332 -5.51 12.06 25.60
N ARG A 333 -5.71 10.97 26.35
CA ARG A 333 -6.21 11.05 27.75
C ARG A 333 -5.25 11.75 28.70
N ASP A 334 -3.96 11.59 28.45
CA ASP A 334 -2.91 12.09 29.33
C ASP A 334 -2.26 13.38 28.80
N LEU A 335 -2.86 14.01 27.78
CA LEU A 335 -2.36 15.30 27.29
C LEU A 335 -2.58 16.39 28.33
N ASP A 336 -1.50 17.12 28.61
CA ASP A 336 -1.62 18.33 29.42
C ASP A 336 -2.26 19.47 28.60
N ARG A 337 -2.60 20.56 29.29
CA ARG A 337 -3.24 21.72 28.64
C ARG A 337 -2.37 22.34 27.53
N LYS A 338 -1.05 22.36 27.70
CA LYS A 338 -0.11 22.96 26.75
C LYS A 338 -0.04 22.12 25.48
N ASP A 339 0.01 20.80 25.63
CA ASP A 339 0.03 19.84 24.53
C ASP A 339 -1.26 19.89 23.71
N VAL A 340 -2.41 20.14 24.36
CA VAL A 340 -3.70 20.32 23.67
C VAL A 340 -3.71 21.56 22.78
N ASP A 341 -3.20 22.69 23.27
CA ASP A 341 -3.13 23.92 22.47
C ASP A 341 -2.14 23.76 21.31
N GLU A 342 -1.00 23.07 21.53
CA GLU A 342 -0.07 22.71 20.46
C GLU A 342 -0.74 21.79 19.42
N LEU A 343 -1.48 20.78 19.87
CA LEU A 343 -2.19 19.84 18.99
C LEU A 343 -3.11 20.59 18.02
N LEU A 344 -3.87 21.55 18.54
CA LEU A 344 -4.80 22.37 17.76
C LEU A 344 -4.14 23.42 16.88
N SER A 345 -2.88 23.77 17.15
CA SER A 345 -2.17 24.81 16.40
C SER A 345 -1.61 24.33 15.07
N LYS A 346 -1.32 23.03 14.91
CA LYS A 346 -0.72 22.47 13.69
C LYS A 346 -1.76 21.75 12.83
N GLU A 347 -1.87 22.15 11.58
CA GLU A 347 -2.76 21.51 10.59
C GLU A 347 -2.42 20.03 10.37
N SER A 348 -1.14 19.66 10.47
CA SER A 348 -0.68 18.28 10.32
C SER A 348 -1.31 17.31 11.32
N HIS A 349 -1.57 17.76 12.56
CA HIS A 349 -2.24 16.94 13.56
C HIS A 349 -3.68 16.64 13.16
N LEU A 350 -4.41 17.64 12.66
CA LEU A 350 -5.79 17.47 12.23
C LEU A 350 -5.91 16.53 11.02
N MET A 351 -4.89 16.49 10.15
CA MET A 351 -4.87 15.52 9.04
C MET A 351 -4.87 14.08 9.54
N ILE A 352 -4.06 13.74 10.55
CA ILE A 352 -4.05 12.38 11.12
C ILE A 352 -5.42 12.04 11.72
N TRP A 353 -6.03 12.97 12.45
CA TRP A 353 -7.35 12.78 13.04
C TRP A 353 -8.46 12.67 12.01
N ALA A 354 -8.37 13.37 10.88
CA ALA A 354 -9.29 13.20 9.76
C ALA A 354 -9.22 11.76 9.18
N GLU A 355 -8.01 11.19 9.07
CA GLU A 355 -7.84 9.79 8.64
C GLU A 355 -8.33 8.78 9.70
N VAL A 356 -8.08 9.03 10.98
CA VAL A 356 -8.62 8.21 12.09
C VAL A 356 -10.15 8.25 12.11
N PHE A 357 -10.75 9.42 11.88
CA PHE A 357 -12.20 9.58 11.73
C PHE A 357 -12.75 8.78 10.54
N LYS A 358 -12.11 8.87 9.38
CA LYS A 358 -12.48 8.07 8.20
C LYS A 358 -12.47 6.57 8.53
N LEU A 359 -11.43 6.08 9.19
CA LEU A 359 -11.36 4.69 9.64
C LEU A 359 -12.52 4.33 10.54
N HIS A 360 -12.80 5.13 11.58
CA HIS A 360 -13.93 4.91 12.48
C HIS A 360 -15.25 4.78 11.70
N GLN A 361 -15.51 5.70 10.78
CA GLN A 361 -16.74 5.69 9.98
C GLN A 361 -16.85 4.45 9.07
N ILE A 362 -15.74 4.06 8.44
CA ILE A 362 -15.65 2.84 7.63
C ILE A 362 -16.02 1.61 8.48
N TYR A 363 -15.43 1.46 9.68
CA TYR A 363 -15.73 0.33 10.56
C TYR A 363 -17.17 0.33 11.07
N ARG A 364 -17.74 1.50 11.34
CA ARG A 364 -19.14 1.62 11.76
C ARG A 364 -20.13 1.23 10.67
N SER A 365 -19.80 1.55 9.43
CA SER A 365 -20.65 1.27 8.26
C SER A 365 -20.58 -0.21 7.85
N TYR A 366 -19.61 -0.97 8.39
CA TYR A 366 -19.43 -2.38 8.12
C TYR A 366 -20.28 -3.26 9.06
N ALA A 367 -21.18 -4.05 8.47
CA ALA A 367 -22.00 -5.03 9.17
C ALA A 367 -21.15 -6.26 9.50
N LEU A 368 -20.74 -6.36 10.76
CA LEU A 368 -20.07 -7.53 11.31
C LEU A 368 -21.11 -8.60 11.70
N LYS A 369 -22.07 -8.88 10.82
CA LYS A 369 -23.29 -9.66 11.14
C LYS A 369 -23.03 -11.11 11.58
N ASN A 370 -21.84 -11.69 11.36
CA ASN A 370 -21.67 -13.15 11.43
C ASN A 370 -20.58 -13.67 12.40
N ASN A 371 -20.07 -12.85 13.32
CA ASN A 371 -19.05 -13.35 14.26
C ASN A 371 -19.32 -12.86 15.68
N SER A 372 -20.44 -13.32 16.25
CA SER A 372 -20.90 -13.04 17.62
C SER A 372 -19.88 -13.32 18.74
N ASN A 373 -18.81 -14.04 18.43
CA ASN A 373 -17.77 -14.40 19.40
C ASN A 373 -16.69 -13.32 19.57
N TYR A 374 -16.64 -12.32 18.69
CA TYR A 374 -15.72 -11.21 18.86
C TYR A 374 -16.41 -10.12 19.66
N THR A 375 -15.93 -9.89 20.89
CA THR A 375 -16.27 -8.70 21.66
C THR A 375 -15.68 -7.50 20.94
N TYR A 376 -16.41 -6.98 19.95
CA TYR A 376 -15.99 -5.78 19.24
C TYR A 376 -15.83 -4.65 20.24
N PRO A 377 -14.76 -3.85 20.11
CA PRO A 377 -14.53 -2.79 21.06
C PRO A 377 -15.71 -1.80 21.00
N VAL A 378 -16.21 -1.44 22.18
CA VAL A 378 -17.40 -0.58 22.40
C VAL A 378 -17.36 0.71 21.58
N ILE A 379 -16.18 1.14 21.15
CA ILE A 379 -15.95 2.31 20.32
C ILE A 379 -16.68 2.32 18.98
N LEU A 380 -16.93 1.15 18.38
CA LEU A 380 -17.62 1.08 17.09
C LEU A 380 -19.14 1.28 17.24
N LYS A 381 -19.67 1.15 18.45
CA LYS A 381 -21.10 1.40 18.73
C LYS A 381 -21.42 2.88 18.89
N LYS A 382 -20.43 3.70 19.23
CA LYS A 382 -20.60 5.13 19.52
C LYS A 382 -20.42 5.96 18.26
N ARG A 383 -21.14 7.08 18.16
CA ARG A 383 -20.82 8.12 17.16
C ARG A 383 -19.45 8.71 17.45
N TRP A 384 -18.86 9.36 16.45
CA TRP A 384 -17.55 9.97 16.62
C TRP A 384 -17.58 11.05 17.70
N LYS A 385 -18.59 11.93 17.68
CA LYS A 385 -18.80 12.93 18.74
C LYS A 385 -18.91 12.32 20.15
N ASP A 386 -19.77 11.31 20.33
CA ASP A 386 -19.95 10.63 21.62
C ASP A 386 -18.67 9.92 22.08
N LEU A 387 -17.89 9.43 21.11
CA LEU A 387 -16.60 8.81 21.35
C LEU A 387 -15.61 9.86 21.88
N CYS A 388 -15.48 11.00 21.21
CA CYS A 388 -14.66 12.13 21.67
C CYS A 388 -15.07 12.58 23.08
N GLU A 389 -16.36 12.71 23.37
CA GLU A 389 -16.87 13.05 24.72
C GLU A 389 -16.45 12.04 25.78
N SER A 390 -16.56 10.73 25.48
CA SER A 390 -16.23 9.69 26.44
C SER A 390 -14.73 9.47 26.66
N TRP A 391 -13.89 9.82 25.67
CA TRP A 391 -12.42 9.68 25.78
C TRP A 391 -11.73 10.95 26.27
N LEU A 392 -12.36 12.11 26.13
CA LEU A 392 -11.88 13.41 26.63
C LEU A 392 -12.86 13.98 27.67
N PRO A 393 -12.99 13.38 28.87
CA PRO A 393 -13.92 13.85 29.89
C PRO A 393 -13.47 15.15 30.57
N ASN A 394 -12.16 15.45 30.57
CA ASN A 394 -11.62 16.64 31.22
C ASN A 394 -12.17 17.93 30.56
N PRO A 395 -12.76 18.88 31.31
CA PRO A 395 -13.22 20.15 30.75
C PRO A 395 -12.11 20.97 30.07
N GLU A 396 -10.84 20.81 30.47
CA GLU A 396 -9.71 21.47 29.81
C GLU A 396 -9.53 21.02 28.35
N HIS A 397 -10.00 19.81 28.02
CA HIS A 397 -9.96 19.26 26.67
C HIS A 397 -11.19 19.64 25.82
N ALA A 398 -12.08 20.52 26.31
CA ALA A 398 -13.33 20.86 25.62
C ALA A 398 -13.10 21.36 24.19
N ARG A 399 -12.11 22.26 23.99
CA ARG A 399 -11.79 22.80 22.66
C ARG A 399 -11.30 21.71 21.70
N LEU A 400 -10.47 20.79 22.19
CA LEU A 400 -10.00 19.66 21.40
C LEU A 400 -11.13 18.73 21.02
N ARG A 401 -11.96 18.38 22.00
CA ARG A 401 -13.17 17.57 21.79
C ARG A 401 -14.09 18.18 20.75
N ASP A 402 -14.35 19.49 20.82
CA ASP A 402 -15.19 20.19 19.84
C ASP A 402 -14.55 20.17 18.44
N THR A 403 -13.23 20.36 18.35
CA THR A 403 -12.49 20.31 17.08
C THR A 403 -12.52 18.92 16.46
N LEU A 404 -12.30 17.87 17.25
CA LEU A 404 -12.39 16.49 16.77
C LEU A 404 -13.83 16.13 16.39
N ALA A 405 -14.82 16.58 17.15
CA ALA A 405 -16.24 16.37 16.82
C ALA A 405 -16.63 17.03 15.49
N GLN A 406 -16.09 18.21 15.18
CA GLN A 406 -16.32 18.89 13.89
C GLN A 406 -15.82 18.08 12.67
N LEU A 407 -14.91 17.12 12.84
CA LEU A 407 -14.53 16.22 11.75
C LEU A 407 -15.73 15.39 11.24
N GLU A 408 -16.69 15.06 12.11
CA GLU A 408 -17.95 14.39 11.72
C GLU A 408 -18.80 15.31 10.83
N ASP A 409 -18.85 16.61 11.12
CA ASP A 409 -19.60 17.58 10.31
C ASP A 409 -18.94 17.85 8.95
N ILE A 410 -17.59 17.89 8.92
CA ILE A 410 -16.80 18.18 7.72
C ILE A 410 -16.80 16.98 6.77
N TYR A 411 -16.42 15.80 7.28
CA TYR A 411 -16.12 14.62 6.48
C TYR A 411 -17.22 13.55 6.54
N GLY A 412 -18.17 13.66 7.48
CA GLY A 412 -19.16 12.60 7.73
C GLY A 412 -20.05 12.30 6.52
N ARG A 413 -20.53 13.34 5.81
CA ARG A 413 -21.33 13.15 4.59
C ARG A 413 -20.55 12.38 3.52
N ASP A 414 -19.39 12.90 3.12
CA ASP A 414 -18.61 12.36 2.01
C ASP A 414 -18.17 10.91 2.31
N ASN A 415 -17.83 10.62 3.57
CA ASN A 415 -17.52 9.26 4.01
C ASN A 415 -18.74 8.34 4.02
N TYR A 416 -19.91 8.83 4.42
CA TYR A 416 -21.15 8.05 4.41
C TYR A 416 -21.57 7.71 2.98
N GLU A 417 -21.47 8.65 2.06
CA GLU A 417 -21.74 8.41 0.63
C GLU A 417 -20.76 7.38 0.04
N LYS A 418 -19.48 7.48 0.41
CA LYS A 418 -18.44 6.53 -0.05
C LYS A 418 -18.62 5.13 0.55
N PHE A 419 -18.95 5.05 1.84
CA PHE A 419 -19.11 3.83 2.63
C PHE A 419 -20.50 3.79 3.26
N PRO A 420 -21.55 3.52 2.49
CA PRO A 420 -22.90 3.46 3.03
C PRO A 420 -22.99 2.32 4.07
N PRO A 421 -23.78 2.51 5.15
CA PRO A 421 -24.07 1.47 6.11
C PRO A 421 -24.59 0.23 5.42
N THR A 422 -24.03 -0.91 5.78
CA THR A 422 -24.58 -2.21 5.39
C THR A 422 -25.63 -2.63 6.43
N GLU A 423 -26.63 -3.39 6.00
CA GLU A 423 -27.74 -3.81 6.86
C GLU A 423 -27.21 -4.50 8.14
N GLY A 424 -27.63 -4.03 9.32
CA GLY A 424 -27.16 -4.40 10.66
C GLY A 424 -25.69 -4.09 10.96
N SER A 425 -25.15 -3.06 10.31
CA SER A 425 -23.98 -2.33 10.79
C SER A 425 -24.36 -1.41 11.96
N PHE A 426 -23.36 -0.93 12.72
CA PHE A 426 -23.59 -0.02 13.86
C PHE A 426 -24.04 1.40 13.44
N ALA A 427 -24.11 1.67 12.14
CA ALA A 427 -24.63 2.90 11.58
C ALA A 427 -26.13 2.81 11.22
N ASP A 428 -26.72 1.61 11.24
CA ASP A 428 -28.09 1.32 10.79
C ASP A 428 -29.16 1.75 11.83
N ASP A 429 -28.82 1.84 13.12
CA ASP A 429 -29.76 2.07 14.24
C ASP A 429 -30.33 3.51 14.35
N GLY A 430 -30.60 4.20 13.23
CA GLY A 430 -31.35 5.46 13.19
C GLY A 430 -30.62 6.69 12.62
N GLN A 431 -29.43 6.52 12.02
CA GLN A 431 -28.68 7.65 11.45
C GLN A 431 -29.20 8.13 10.10
N GLU A 432 -29.79 7.24 9.28
CA GLU A 432 -30.22 7.57 7.92
C GLU A 432 -31.30 8.67 7.92
N ALA A 433 -32.28 8.58 8.83
CA ALA A 433 -33.32 9.59 8.97
C ALA A 433 -32.76 10.97 9.38
N GLN A 434 -31.73 11.02 10.22
CA GLN A 434 -31.17 12.28 10.72
C GLN A 434 -30.25 12.96 9.70
N TYR A 435 -29.49 12.19 8.91
CA TYR A 435 -28.67 12.73 7.84
C TYR A 435 -29.51 13.27 6.68
N VAL A 436 -30.57 12.55 6.27
CA VAL A 436 -31.50 13.01 5.21
C VAL A 436 -32.20 14.32 5.59
N VAL A 437 -32.51 14.53 6.87
CA VAL A 437 -33.09 15.79 7.37
C VAL A 437 -32.04 16.92 7.45
N ASN A 438 -30.78 16.63 7.77
CA ASN A 438 -29.71 17.64 7.77
C ASN A 438 -29.22 17.99 6.35
N LEU A 439 -29.45 17.10 5.38
CA LEU A 439 -29.09 17.26 3.97
C LEU A 439 -29.81 18.45 3.31
N SER A 440 -31.06 18.73 3.70
CA SER A 440 -31.85 19.86 3.20
C SER A 440 -31.42 21.21 3.80
N ASN A 441 -30.81 21.22 4.99
CA ASN A 441 -30.51 22.43 5.74
C ASN A 441 -29.06 22.95 5.59
N SER A 442 -28.09 22.11 5.20
CA SER A 442 -26.66 22.47 5.18
C SER A 442 -26.11 22.96 3.83
N SER A 443 -26.81 22.69 2.71
CA SER A 443 -26.35 23.07 1.36
C SER A 443 -26.21 24.58 1.16
N THR A 444 -26.85 25.41 1.98
CA THR A 444 -26.74 26.89 1.92
C THR A 444 -25.59 27.46 2.74
N ARG A 445 -25.06 26.75 3.75
CA ARG A 445 -23.94 27.24 4.60
C ARG A 445 -22.56 26.70 4.17
N LYS A 446 -22.51 25.60 3.41
CA LYS A 446 -21.27 24.92 3.00
C LYS A 446 -20.42 25.72 1.99
N ILE A 447 -21.04 26.57 1.16
CA ILE A 447 -20.33 27.34 0.13
C ILE A 447 -19.46 28.45 0.75
N GLU A 448 -19.90 29.11 1.83
CA GLU A 448 -19.13 30.21 2.43
C GLU A 448 -17.90 29.77 3.25
N SER A 449 -17.97 28.63 3.95
CA SER A 449 -16.86 28.15 4.79
C SER A 449 -15.71 27.58 3.94
N ILE A 450 -16.05 26.82 2.90
CA ILE A 450 -15.05 26.22 1.99
C ILE A 450 -14.39 27.31 1.14
N CYS A 451 -15.13 28.32 0.68
CA CYS A 451 -14.52 29.47 -0.02
C CYS A 451 -13.56 30.25 0.88
N ARG A 452 -13.80 30.38 2.19
CA ARG A 452 -12.87 31.10 3.08
C ARG A 452 -11.58 30.34 3.37
N VAL A 453 -11.61 29.01 3.44
CA VAL A 453 -10.41 28.20 3.63
C VAL A 453 -9.61 28.13 2.33
N VAL A 454 -10.24 27.86 1.19
CA VAL A 454 -9.56 27.73 -0.12
C VAL A 454 -9.02 29.07 -0.65
N VAL A 455 -9.70 30.20 -0.41
CA VAL A 455 -9.18 31.54 -0.79
C VAL A 455 -7.99 31.94 0.08
N LYS A 456 -7.97 31.57 1.37
CA LYS A 456 -6.79 31.80 2.23
C LYS A 456 -5.57 30.99 1.78
N THR A 457 -5.79 29.75 1.36
CA THR A 457 -4.70 28.89 0.84
C THR A 457 -4.22 29.35 -0.54
N SER A 458 -5.10 29.86 -1.40
CA SER A 458 -4.75 30.30 -2.76
C SER A 458 -4.08 31.68 -2.80
N MET A 459 -4.44 32.60 -1.89
CA MET A 459 -3.81 33.92 -1.82
C MET A 459 -2.40 33.90 -1.20
N SER A 460 -2.10 32.95 -0.31
CA SER A 460 -0.75 32.78 0.25
C SER A 460 0.23 32.16 -0.75
N ILE A 461 -0.26 31.43 -1.76
CA ILE A 461 0.57 30.78 -2.79
C ILE A 461 0.74 31.70 -4.02
N GLY A 462 -0.22 32.60 -4.29
CA GLY A 462 -0.23 33.44 -5.50
C GLY A 462 0.63 34.72 -5.45
N PHE A 463 0.98 35.25 -4.27
CA PHE A 463 1.72 36.53 -4.17
C PHE A 463 3.25 36.40 -4.10
N GLY A 464 3.80 35.19 -4.07
CA GLY A 464 5.25 34.95 -4.07
C GLY A 464 5.91 34.87 -5.45
N PHE A 465 5.15 34.81 -6.55
CA PHE A 465 5.66 34.41 -7.87
C PHE A 465 5.67 35.49 -8.97
N PHE A 466 5.21 36.71 -8.71
CA PHE A 466 5.28 37.83 -9.65
C PHE A 466 6.07 39.00 -9.05
N GLY A 467 7.39 38.87 -8.98
CA GLY A 467 8.21 39.91 -8.35
C GLY A 467 9.72 39.88 -8.59
N ALA A 468 10.27 39.21 -9.61
CA ALA A 468 11.68 39.41 -9.96
C ALA A 468 12.06 38.81 -11.35
N ARG A 469 11.77 39.52 -12.45
CA ARG A 469 12.61 39.42 -13.66
C ARG A 469 12.36 40.58 -14.64
N ALA A 470 13.02 41.70 -14.37
CA ALA A 470 13.37 42.68 -15.39
C ALA A 470 14.46 43.60 -14.84
N LYS A 471 15.73 43.36 -15.22
CA LYS A 471 16.77 44.37 -15.52
C LYS A 471 18.13 43.74 -15.84
N SER A 472 18.86 44.44 -16.70
CA SER A 472 20.18 44.27 -17.35
C SER A 472 20.22 43.25 -18.50
N ALA A 473 20.34 43.65 -19.78
CA ALA A 473 21.36 44.51 -20.43
C ALA A 473 22.76 43.91 -20.33
#